data_AF-A0AAU6A6K7-F1
#
_entry.id   AF-A0AAU6A6K7-F1
#
_cell.length_a   1.000
_cell.length_b   1.000
_cell.length_c   1.000
_cell.angle_alpha   90.00
_cell.angle_beta   90.00
_cell.angle_gamma   90.00
#
_symmetry.space_group_name_H-M   'P 1'
#
loop_
_entity.id
_entity.type
_entity.pdbx_description
1 polymer ?
#
loop_
_entity_poly.entity_id
_entity_poly.type
_entity_poly.pdbx_seq_one_letter_code
_entity_poly.pdbx_strand_id
1 'polypeptide(L)'
;MPYAPVLRCAVAVLLSAAATPVAVAVADDGWSLAPSASTPDGRPYVYAEGTPGTVLQDSVSLLNPGARPVTVRLRGADADNTANGGLTVRATGKSTDTGAWIAFAGDRGGRRIPVRTLSLRVPAHTRADVPFTVSVPAGATPGDHPGAIVAGAGGRSSTVRVQLRVGGPAVSALTVEHVAVHGGRISYELVNRGNTVLTPKLAVRADGVLGRALDRAPRTLPLDLLPGRRVTLTEPWHDPPALDAVDVRLTVTAAGGAHDTTSASVRFVPWGALAAAAGAGLAALGALWGVRRHRRRTPDGGASERPRTEVEWTGAVS
;
A
#
# COMPACT_ATOMS: atom_id res chain seq x y z
N MET A 1 -28.95 -76.44 -9.88
CA MET A 1 -29.78 -75.44 -9.16
C MET A 1 -28.86 -74.58 -8.30
N PRO A 2 -29.17 -73.29 -8.09
CA PRO A 2 -29.31 -72.24 -9.09
C PRO A 2 -28.03 -71.34 -9.05
N TYR A 3 -27.91 -70.08 -9.47
CA TYR A 3 -28.81 -69.04 -9.98
C TYR A 3 -28.21 -68.36 -11.24
N ALA A 4 -28.93 -67.41 -11.81
CA ALA A 4 -28.50 -66.41 -12.80
C ALA A 4 -29.12 -65.04 -12.39
N PRO A 5 -28.98 -63.94 -13.15
CA PRO A 5 -27.73 -63.29 -13.61
C PRO A 5 -27.72 -61.78 -13.23
N VAL A 6 -27.25 -60.92 -14.15
CA VAL A 6 -27.50 -59.47 -14.36
C VAL A 6 -26.57 -58.38 -13.75
N LEU A 7 -26.15 -57.50 -14.67
CA LEU A 7 -26.08 -56.02 -14.58
C LEU A 7 -24.82 -55.34 -14.01
N ARG A 8 -24.07 -54.66 -14.90
CA ARG A 8 -24.02 -53.17 -15.06
C ARG A 8 -22.89 -52.81 -16.04
N CYS A 9 -23.21 -52.41 -17.26
CA CYS A 9 -23.50 -51.02 -17.65
C CYS A 9 -22.29 -50.10 -17.45
N ALA A 10 -21.52 -49.92 -18.51
CA ALA A 10 -20.53 -48.85 -18.60
C ALA A 10 -21.23 -47.49 -18.70
N VAL A 11 -20.77 -46.51 -17.92
CA VAL A 11 -21.08 -45.09 -18.11
C VAL A 11 -19.78 -44.31 -17.97
N ALA A 12 -19.25 -43.82 -19.09
CA ALA A 12 -18.17 -42.84 -19.07
C ALA A 12 -18.76 -41.46 -18.74
N VAL A 13 -18.38 -40.88 -17.61
CA VAL A 13 -18.76 -39.52 -17.25
C VAL A 13 -17.68 -38.55 -17.73
N LEU A 14 -17.95 -37.86 -18.85
CA LEU A 14 -17.15 -36.69 -19.23
C LEU A 14 -17.41 -35.56 -18.22
N LEU A 15 -16.38 -35.13 -17.49
CA LEU A 15 -16.41 -33.89 -16.72
C LEU A 15 -16.25 -32.70 -17.68
N SER A 16 -17.34 -32.27 -18.29
CA SER A 16 -17.43 -30.97 -18.95
C SER A 16 -17.45 -29.86 -17.88
N ALA A 17 -16.29 -29.34 -17.53
CA ALA A 17 -16.16 -28.16 -16.69
C ALA A 17 -16.68 -26.92 -17.43
N ALA A 18 -18.00 -26.70 -17.36
CA ALA A 18 -18.63 -25.48 -17.85
C ALA A 18 -18.10 -24.29 -17.04
N ALA A 19 -17.23 -23.49 -17.65
CA ALA A 19 -16.83 -22.20 -17.11
C ALA A 19 -18.07 -21.29 -17.08
N THR A 20 -18.72 -21.20 -15.93
CA THR A 20 -19.78 -20.23 -15.71
C THR A 20 -19.15 -18.84 -15.85
N PRO A 21 -19.64 -17.98 -16.77
CA PRO A 21 -19.19 -16.60 -16.78
C PRO A 21 -19.56 -15.99 -15.43
N VAL A 22 -18.59 -15.40 -14.74
CA VAL A 22 -18.84 -14.65 -13.52
C VAL A 22 -19.71 -13.46 -13.91
N ALA A 23 -21.02 -13.59 -13.67
CA ALA A 23 -21.95 -12.50 -13.81
C ALA A 23 -21.49 -11.39 -12.85
N VAL A 24 -20.96 -10.30 -13.40
CA VAL A 24 -20.70 -9.09 -12.63
C VAL A 24 -22.03 -8.67 -12.03
N ALA A 25 -22.13 -8.68 -10.69
CA ALA A 25 -23.33 -8.27 -10.00
C ALA A 25 -23.62 -6.80 -10.35
N VAL A 26 -24.58 -6.59 -11.24
CA VAL A 26 -25.09 -5.25 -11.58
C VAL A 26 -25.93 -4.81 -10.38
N ALA A 27 -25.30 -4.11 -9.45
CA ALA A 27 -26.01 -3.48 -8.34
C ALA A 27 -27.00 -2.44 -8.90
N ASP A 28 -28.26 -2.54 -8.47
CA ASP A 28 -29.33 -1.64 -8.88
C ASP A 28 -28.98 -0.15 -8.68
N ASP A 29 -29.52 0.69 -9.55
CA ASP A 29 -29.45 2.17 -9.52
C ASP A 29 -28.04 2.82 -9.49
N GLY A 30 -27.00 2.08 -9.88
CA GLY A 30 -25.66 2.63 -10.09
C GLY A 30 -25.46 3.27 -11.47
N TRP A 31 -25.55 4.60 -11.58
CA TRP A 31 -25.02 5.31 -12.76
C TRP A 31 -23.51 5.09 -12.90
N SER A 32 -23.01 5.10 -14.13
CA SER A 32 -21.59 4.86 -14.44
C SER A 32 -21.02 5.91 -15.40
N LEU A 33 -19.70 6.13 -15.30
CA LEU A 33 -18.91 6.91 -16.23
C LEU A 33 -17.88 5.97 -16.87
N ALA A 34 -17.87 5.90 -18.20
CA ALA A 34 -16.85 5.19 -18.98
C ALA A 34 -16.26 6.13 -20.04
N PRO A 35 -15.06 5.87 -20.56
CA PRO A 35 -14.62 6.50 -21.80
C PRO A 35 -15.54 6.04 -22.95
N SER A 36 -15.87 6.93 -23.89
CA SER A 36 -16.63 6.50 -25.07
C SER A 36 -15.77 5.62 -25.95
N ALA A 37 -16.30 4.50 -26.43
CA ALA A 37 -15.62 3.60 -27.35
C ALA A 37 -16.52 3.28 -28.54
N SER A 38 -15.90 3.02 -29.69
CA SER A 38 -16.54 2.49 -30.89
C SER A 38 -16.73 0.96 -30.84
N THR A 39 -16.06 0.27 -29.90
CA THR A 39 -16.14 -1.18 -29.69
C THR A 39 -17.02 -1.54 -28.49
N PRO A 40 -17.73 -2.69 -28.50
CA PRO A 40 -18.58 -3.12 -27.37
C PRO A 40 -17.81 -3.32 -26.06
N ASP A 41 -16.55 -3.76 -26.13
CA ASP A 41 -15.69 -4.04 -24.97
C ASP A 41 -15.28 -2.77 -24.18
N GLY A 42 -15.55 -1.58 -24.75
CA GLY A 42 -15.14 -0.31 -24.17
C GLY A 42 -13.63 -0.05 -24.32
N ARG A 43 -13.15 1.00 -23.64
CA ARG A 43 -11.73 1.19 -23.35
C ARG A 43 -11.57 1.51 -21.86
N PRO A 44 -10.54 0.99 -21.16
CA PRO A 44 -10.41 1.15 -19.70
C PRO A 44 -9.95 2.55 -19.26
N TYR A 45 -9.39 3.35 -20.17
CA TYR A 45 -8.95 4.72 -19.92
C TYR A 45 -8.98 5.54 -21.23
N VAL A 46 -8.84 6.85 -21.10
CA VAL A 46 -8.53 7.76 -22.22
C VAL A 46 -7.02 7.79 -22.39
N TYR A 47 -6.51 7.54 -23.59
CA TYR A 47 -5.14 7.85 -23.98
C TYR A 47 -5.14 9.08 -24.88
N ALA A 48 -4.23 10.02 -24.64
CA ALA A 48 -4.09 11.24 -25.42
C ALA A 48 -2.59 11.57 -25.55
N GLU A 49 -2.15 11.96 -26.74
CA GLU A 49 -0.76 12.35 -26.99
C GLU A 49 -0.71 13.58 -27.89
N GLY A 50 0.16 14.54 -27.56
CA GLY A 50 0.27 15.78 -28.31
C GLY A 50 1.46 16.63 -27.86
N THR A 51 1.89 17.57 -28.68
CA THR A 51 2.93 18.54 -28.33
C THR A 51 2.37 19.68 -27.48
N PRO A 52 3.22 20.45 -26.76
CA PRO A 52 2.80 21.67 -26.08
C PRO A 52 2.05 22.62 -27.02
N GLY A 53 0.92 23.18 -26.55
CA GLY A 53 0.03 24.05 -27.34
C GLY A 53 -1.07 23.32 -28.12
N THR A 54 -1.08 21.99 -28.17
CA THR A 54 -2.14 21.22 -28.86
C THR A 54 -3.46 21.20 -28.08
N VAL A 55 -4.57 21.04 -28.82
CA VAL A 55 -5.90 20.78 -28.25
C VAL A 55 -6.39 19.43 -28.74
N LEU A 56 -6.40 18.46 -27.84
CA LEU A 56 -6.86 17.10 -28.11
C LEU A 56 -8.35 17.01 -27.77
N GLN A 57 -9.10 16.14 -28.46
CA GLN A 57 -10.55 15.99 -28.29
C GLN A 57 -10.92 14.51 -28.14
N ASP A 58 -11.86 14.21 -27.24
CA ASP A 58 -12.38 12.86 -27.00
C ASP A 58 -13.73 12.96 -26.26
N SER A 59 -14.40 11.85 -25.95
CA SER A 59 -15.66 11.85 -25.20
C SER A 59 -15.72 10.80 -24.09
N VAL A 60 -16.52 11.09 -23.06
CA VAL A 60 -16.88 10.16 -21.99
C VAL A 60 -18.38 9.92 -22.01
N SER A 61 -18.79 8.70 -21.71
CA SER A 61 -20.18 8.25 -21.70
C SER A 61 -20.68 8.15 -20.27
N LEU A 62 -21.74 8.88 -19.96
CA LEU A 62 -22.51 8.72 -18.73
C LEU A 62 -23.70 7.81 -19.02
N LEU A 63 -23.75 6.65 -18.39
CA LEU A 63 -24.88 5.72 -18.46
C LEU A 63 -25.71 5.82 -17.18
N ASN A 64 -27.01 6.02 -17.32
CA ASN A 64 -27.97 5.94 -16.24
C ASN A 64 -28.93 4.77 -16.50
N PRO A 65 -28.66 3.57 -15.95
CA PRO A 65 -29.54 2.42 -16.11
C PRO A 65 -30.81 2.52 -15.24
N GLY A 66 -30.81 3.37 -14.21
CA GLY A 66 -31.89 3.47 -13.23
C GLY A 66 -33.14 4.20 -13.74
N ALA A 67 -34.25 4.01 -13.03
CA ALA A 67 -35.57 4.53 -13.40
C ALA A 67 -35.80 6.02 -13.07
N ARG A 68 -34.79 6.72 -12.53
CA ARG A 68 -34.87 8.15 -12.15
C ARG A 68 -33.79 8.97 -12.87
N PRO A 69 -34.06 10.23 -13.23
CA PRO A 69 -33.05 11.11 -13.81
C PRO A 69 -31.96 11.46 -12.79
N VAL A 70 -30.70 11.36 -13.18
CA VAL A 70 -29.54 11.73 -12.36
C VAL A 70 -28.93 13.03 -12.85
N THR A 71 -28.51 13.91 -11.92
CA THR A 71 -27.73 15.11 -12.26
C THR A 71 -26.28 14.91 -11.83
N VAL A 72 -25.38 14.79 -12.81
CA VAL A 72 -23.97 14.47 -12.62
C VAL A 72 -23.13 15.72 -12.83
N ARG A 73 -22.23 16.01 -11.90
CA ARG A 73 -21.21 17.07 -12.01
C ARG A 73 -19.88 16.46 -12.46
N LEU A 74 -19.44 16.80 -13.67
CA LEU A 74 -18.15 16.43 -14.24
C LEU A 74 -17.10 17.51 -13.98
N ARG A 75 -15.86 17.08 -13.68
CA ARG A 75 -14.66 17.93 -13.59
C ARG A 75 -13.41 17.18 -14.04
N GLY A 76 -12.38 17.91 -14.44
CA GLY A 76 -11.02 17.37 -14.47
C GLY A 76 -10.43 17.22 -13.07
N ALA A 77 -9.49 16.29 -12.91
CA ALA A 77 -8.65 16.09 -11.73
C ALA A 77 -7.24 15.70 -12.16
N ASP A 78 -6.22 16.19 -11.46
CA ASP A 78 -4.86 15.67 -11.61
C ASP A 78 -4.78 14.29 -10.96
N ALA A 79 -3.92 13.41 -11.45
CA ALA A 79 -3.55 12.21 -10.72
C ALA A 79 -2.72 12.57 -9.48
N ASP A 80 -2.76 11.70 -8.49
CA ASP A 80 -1.97 11.83 -7.27
C ASP A 80 -1.58 10.43 -6.77
N ASN A 81 -0.60 10.35 -5.86
CA ASN A 81 -0.26 9.11 -5.17
C ASN A 81 -0.89 9.14 -3.77
N THR A 82 -1.48 8.03 -3.35
CA THR A 82 -1.77 7.80 -1.92
C THR A 82 -0.47 7.70 -1.12
N ALA A 83 -0.56 7.77 0.22
CA ALA A 83 0.61 7.62 1.10
C ALA A 83 1.45 6.36 0.80
N ASN A 84 0.80 5.27 0.38
CA ASN A 84 1.43 3.99 0.04
C ASN A 84 1.73 3.83 -1.47
N GLY A 85 1.63 4.90 -2.26
CA GLY A 85 1.99 4.92 -3.68
C GLY A 85 0.88 4.53 -4.66
N GLY A 86 -0.23 3.94 -4.21
CA GLY A 86 -1.35 3.60 -5.09
C GLY A 86 -1.90 4.83 -5.82
N LEU A 87 -2.19 4.71 -7.11
CA LEU A 87 -2.70 5.79 -7.95
C LEU A 87 -4.10 6.24 -7.48
N THR A 88 -4.27 7.54 -7.29
CA THR A 88 -5.55 8.17 -6.94
C THR A 88 -5.75 9.46 -7.75
N VAL A 89 -6.84 10.17 -7.50
CA VAL A 89 -7.13 11.50 -8.06
C VAL A 89 -7.03 12.57 -6.97
N ARG A 90 -6.59 13.76 -7.34
CA ARG A 90 -6.53 14.90 -6.42
C ARG A 90 -7.93 15.23 -5.87
N ALA A 91 -8.11 14.99 -4.58
CA ALA A 91 -9.37 15.17 -3.87
C ALA A 91 -9.65 16.63 -3.50
N THR A 92 -8.61 17.37 -3.09
CA THR A 92 -8.68 18.75 -2.61
C THR A 92 -7.66 19.65 -3.30
N GLY A 93 -7.88 20.97 -3.24
CA GLY A 93 -7.02 21.95 -3.90
C GLY A 93 -7.33 22.11 -5.40
N LYS A 94 -6.58 23.01 -6.04
CA LYS A 94 -6.72 23.32 -7.47
C LYS A 94 -5.93 22.29 -8.30
N SER A 95 -6.52 21.81 -9.38
CA SER A 95 -5.76 21.12 -10.44
C SER A 95 -4.79 22.10 -11.09
N THR A 96 -3.59 21.63 -11.42
CA THR A 96 -2.50 22.39 -12.04
C THR A 96 -2.02 21.75 -13.35
N ASP A 97 -2.35 20.48 -13.56
CA ASP A 97 -1.87 19.63 -14.66
C ASP A 97 -3.04 19.24 -15.59
N THR A 98 -3.05 18.03 -16.18
CA THR A 98 -4.15 17.48 -17.00
C THR A 98 -5.56 17.77 -16.47
N GLY A 99 -5.78 17.74 -15.15
CA GLY A 99 -7.07 18.08 -14.55
C GLY A 99 -7.48 19.55 -14.71
N ALA A 100 -6.52 20.45 -14.87
CA ALA A 100 -6.70 21.86 -15.21
C ALA A 100 -6.82 22.08 -16.73
N TRP A 101 -6.29 21.16 -17.54
CA TRP A 101 -6.26 21.26 -19.01
C TRP A 101 -7.53 20.70 -19.66
N ILE A 102 -8.22 19.77 -18.98
CA ILE A 102 -9.54 19.24 -19.36
C ILE A 102 -10.61 20.34 -19.33
N ALA A 103 -11.39 20.47 -20.41
CA ALA A 103 -12.61 21.27 -20.48
C ALA A 103 -13.71 20.51 -21.24
N PHE A 104 -14.95 20.60 -20.73
CA PHE A 104 -16.14 19.99 -21.34
C PHE A 104 -16.86 21.00 -22.23
N ALA A 105 -17.61 20.52 -23.22
CA ALA A 105 -18.43 21.39 -24.06
C ALA A 105 -19.77 21.72 -23.38
N GLY A 106 -19.82 22.82 -22.62
CA GLY A 106 -21.04 23.32 -21.97
C GLY A 106 -21.86 24.22 -22.89
N ASP A 107 -23.12 24.49 -22.51
CA ASP A 107 -23.95 25.52 -23.13
C ASP A 107 -23.98 26.78 -22.26
N ARG A 108 -23.96 27.95 -22.89
CA ARG A 108 -24.31 29.22 -22.24
C ARG A 108 -25.11 30.09 -23.20
N GLY A 109 -26.44 30.00 -23.12
CA GLY A 109 -27.35 30.79 -23.93
C GLY A 109 -27.42 30.31 -25.38
N GLY A 110 -27.41 28.99 -25.61
CA GLY A 110 -27.44 28.38 -26.95
C GLY A 110 -26.10 28.36 -27.67
N ARG A 111 -25.02 28.88 -27.05
CA ARG A 111 -23.67 28.85 -27.58
C ARG A 111 -22.81 27.85 -26.81
N ARG A 112 -22.18 26.93 -27.55
CA ARG A 112 -21.25 25.95 -26.99
C ARG A 112 -19.95 26.62 -26.58
N ILE A 113 -19.54 26.44 -25.31
CA ILE A 113 -18.33 27.03 -24.74
C ILE A 113 -17.54 25.99 -23.91
N PRO A 114 -16.20 26.09 -23.84
CA PRO A 114 -15.40 25.22 -22.97
C PRO A 114 -15.63 25.60 -21.49
N VAL A 115 -16.00 24.62 -20.66
CA VAL A 115 -16.20 24.79 -19.22
C VAL A 115 -15.35 23.78 -18.42
N ARG A 116 -14.72 24.24 -17.33
CA ARG A 116 -13.92 23.36 -16.43
C ARG A 116 -14.76 22.46 -15.53
N THR A 117 -16.07 22.71 -15.47
CA THR A 117 -17.06 21.91 -14.75
C THR A 117 -18.34 21.92 -15.55
N LEU A 118 -18.93 20.74 -15.75
CA LEU A 118 -20.22 20.59 -16.42
C LEU A 118 -21.19 19.88 -15.47
N SER A 119 -22.38 20.44 -15.27
CA SER A 119 -23.50 19.76 -14.63
C SER A 119 -24.45 19.28 -15.72
N LEU A 120 -24.67 17.96 -15.81
CA LEU A 120 -25.51 17.35 -16.84
C LEU A 120 -26.61 16.50 -16.19
N ARG A 121 -27.86 16.70 -16.62
CA ARG A 121 -28.98 15.85 -16.23
C ARG A 121 -29.16 14.73 -17.25
N VAL A 122 -28.91 13.50 -16.85
CA VAL A 122 -29.10 12.29 -17.67
C VAL A 122 -30.46 11.67 -17.30
N PRO A 123 -31.42 11.56 -18.24
CA PRO A 123 -32.71 10.91 -18.00
C PRO A 123 -32.60 9.44 -17.53
N ALA A 124 -33.71 8.90 -17.03
CA ALA A 124 -33.82 7.48 -16.71
C ALA A 124 -33.57 6.60 -17.95
N HIS A 125 -32.91 5.45 -17.79
CA HIS A 125 -32.61 4.49 -18.86
C HIS A 125 -31.94 5.08 -20.11
N THR A 126 -31.08 6.09 -19.96
CA THR A 126 -30.38 6.74 -21.08
C THR A 126 -28.87 6.81 -20.90
N ARG A 127 -28.17 7.01 -22.02
CA ARG A 127 -26.75 7.34 -22.11
C ARG A 127 -26.60 8.77 -22.62
N ALA A 128 -25.65 9.51 -22.08
CA ALA A 128 -25.24 10.81 -22.59
C ALA A 128 -23.73 10.82 -22.86
N ASP A 129 -23.36 11.07 -24.12
CA ASP A 129 -21.95 11.20 -24.52
C ASP A 129 -21.52 12.66 -24.41
N VAL A 130 -20.52 12.90 -23.55
CA VAL A 130 -20.01 14.23 -23.22
C VAL A 130 -18.65 14.42 -23.88
N PRO A 131 -18.57 15.25 -24.96
CA PRO A 131 -17.29 15.62 -25.53
C PRO A 131 -16.52 16.54 -24.59
N PHE A 132 -15.23 16.27 -24.47
CA PHE A 132 -14.28 17.08 -23.75
C PHE A 132 -13.04 17.33 -24.59
N THR A 133 -12.23 18.28 -24.15
CA THR A 133 -10.99 18.69 -24.77
C THR A 133 -9.89 18.71 -23.73
N VAL A 134 -8.66 18.43 -24.14
CA VAL A 134 -7.45 18.57 -23.32
C VAL A 134 -6.57 19.61 -24.02
N SER A 135 -6.56 20.83 -23.50
CA SER A 135 -5.75 21.93 -24.05
C SER A 135 -4.39 21.96 -23.37
N VAL A 136 -3.40 21.33 -23.99
CA VAL A 136 -2.03 21.25 -23.47
C VAL A 136 -1.39 22.64 -23.55
N PRO A 137 -0.96 23.25 -22.43
CA PRO A 137 -0.30 24.57 -22.47
C PRO A 137 0.98 24.55 -23.33
N ALA A 138 1.31 25.69 -23.95
CA ALA A 138 2.54 25.82 -24.73
C ALA A 138 3.82 25.68 -23.87
N GLY A 139 3.72 25.92 -22.56
CA GLY A 139 4.78 25.69 -21.57
C GLY A 139 4.59 24.42 -20.73
N ALA A 140 3.80 23.45 -21.20
CA ALA A 140 3.72 22.14 -20.55
C ALA A 140 5.09 21.46 -20.58
N THR A 141 5.48 20.83 -19.48
CA THR A 141 6.66 19.96 -19.46
C THR A 141 6.43 18.78 -20.41
N PRO A 142 7.45 18.30 -21.13
CA PRO A 142 7.37 16.99 -21.79
C PRO A 142 7.22 15.87 -20.76
N GLY A 143 6.66 14.73 -21.17
CA GLY A 143 6.53 13.53 -20.34
C GLY A 143 5.10 13.05 -20.18
N ASP A 144 4.86 12.28 -19.12
CA ASP A 144 3.55 11.73 -18.77
C ASP A 144 2.80 12.65 -17.81
N HIS A 145 1.56 12.97 -18.15
CA HIS A 145 0.68 13.89 -17.43
C HIS A 145 -0.62 13.19 -17.02
N PRO A 146 -0.57 12.21 -16.10
CA PRO A 146 -1.75 11.44 -15.74
C PRO A 146 -2.78 12.31 -14.99
N GLY A 147 -4.03 12.13 -15.35
CA GLY A 147 -5.18 12.80 -14.75
C GLY A 147 -6.42 11.94 -14.79
N ALA A 148 -7.55 12.57 -14.56
CA ALA A 148 -8.85 11.92 -14.62
C ALA A 148 -9.99 12.88 -14.93
N ILE A 149 -11.09 12.31 -15.42
CA ILE A 149 -12.41 12.93 -15.40
C ILE A 149 -13.17 12.32 -14.22
N VAL A 150 -13.62 13.17 -13.31
CA VAL A 150 -14.38 12.78 -12.11
C VAL A 150 -15.83 13.23 -12.29
N ALA A 151 -16.75 12.27 -12.27
CA ALA A 151 -18.17 12.46 -12.13
C ALA A 151 -18.58 12.34 -10.66
N GLY A 152 -19.52 13.18 -10.20
CA GLY A 152 -20.14 13.05 -8.89
C GLY A 152 -21.63 13.34 -8.90
N ALA A 153 -22.41 12.52 -8.20
CA ALA A 153 -23.86 12.69 -7.98
C ALA A 153 -24.32 11.90 -6.76
N GLY A 154 -25.18 12.50 -5.91
CA GLY A 154 -25.82 11.79 -4.79
C GLY A 154 -24.87 11.14 -3.79
N GLY A 155 -23.73 11.77 -3.50
CA GLY A 155 -22.68 11.21 -2.61
C GLY A 155 -21.77 10.15 -3.26
N ARG A 156 -22.11 9.66 -4.46
CA ARG A 156 -21.29 8.73 -5.25
C ARG A 156 -20.35 9.51 -6.18
N SER A 157 -19.15 8.97 -6.41
CA SER A 157 -18.22 9.41 -7.44
C SER A 157 -17.83 8.27 -8.39
N SER A 158 -17.61 8.59 -9.66
CA SER A 158 -17.05 7.67 -10.66
C SER A 158 -15.95 8.39 -11.44
N THR A 159 -14.91 7.65 -11.83
CA THR A 159 -13.65 8.23 -12.30
C THR A 159 -13.16 7.51 -13.55
N VAL A 160 -12.94 8.28 -14.62
CA VAL A 160 -12.24 7.81 -15.83
C VAL A 160 -10.81 8.32 -15.81
N ARG A 161 -9.84 7.40 -15.92
CA ARG A 161 -8.42 7.78 -16.02
C ARG A 161 -8.13 8.41 -17.38
N VAL A 162 -7.28 9.44 -17.38
CA VAL A 162 -6.77 10.11 -18.58
C VAL A 162 -5.24 10.00 -18.53
N GLN A 163 -4.67 9.23 -19.44
CA GLN A 163 -3.23 9.17 -19.68
C GLN A 163 -2.90 10.15 -20.80
N LEU A 164 -2.42 11.35 -20.44
CA LEU A 164 -1.89 12.30 -21.40
C LEU A 164 -0.37 12.13 -21.48
N ARG A 165 0.18 12.13 -22.70
CA ARG A 165 1.62 12.25 -22.96
C ARG A 165 1.90 13.54 -23.73
N VAL A 166 2.80 14.35 -23.18
CA VAL A 166 3.27 15.60 -23.80
C VAL A 166 4.58 15.32 -24.52
N GLY A 167 4.59 15.53 -25.84
CA GLY A 167 5.73 15.24 -26.71
C GLY A 167 6.97 16.08 -26.38
N GLY A 168 8.13 15.42 -26.35
CA GLY A 168 9.45 16.01 -26.10
C GLY A 168 10.37 15.02 -25.38
N PRO A 169 11.51 15.47 -24.82
CA PRO A 169 12.45 14.60 -24.12
C PRO A 169 11.82 13.92 -22.88
N ALA A 170 11.70 12.60 -22.94
CA ALA A 170 11.29 11.77 -21.82
C ALA A 170 12.51 11.39 -20.96
N VAL A 171 12.40 11.59 -19.65
CA VAL A 171 13.44 11.35 -18.66
C VAL A 171 12.84 10.48 -17.55
N SER A 172 13.26 9.21 -17.51
CA SER A 172 13.01 8.33 -16.38
C SER A 172 14.13 8.51 -15.36
N ALA A 173 13.82 9.08 -14.19
CA ALA A 173 14.80 9.25 -13.10
C ALA A 173 14.15 8.93 -11.75
N LEU A 174 14.80 8.05 -10.99
CA LEU A 174 14.32 7.50 -9.72
C LEU A 174 15.41 7.68 -8.66
N THR A 175 15.06 8.10 -7.46
CA THR A 175 15.95 8.08 -6.29
C THR A 175 15.29 7.37 -5.10
N VAL A 176 16.12 6.77 -4.26
CA VAL A 176 15.75 6.06 -3.04
C VAL A 176 16.36 6.79 -1.84
N GLU A 177 15.51 7.40 -1.04
CA GLU A 177 15.90 8.35 0.01
C GLU A 177 15.45 7.84 1.39
N HIS A 178 16.03 8.42 2.45
CA HIS A 178 15.63 8.20 3.85
C HIS A 178 15.46 6.72 4.28
N VAL A 179 16.41 5.86 3.91
CA VAL A 179 16.40 4.46 4.35
C VAL A 179 16.67 4.36 5.84
N ALA A 180 15.78 3.68 6.56
CA ALA A 180 15.92 3.45 7.98
C ALA A 180 15.38 2.08 8.39
N VAL A 181 15.96 1.48 9.43
CA VAL A 181 15.61 0.13 9.90
C VAL A 181 15.17 0.21 11.36
N HIS A 182 13.91 -0.10 11.62
CA HIS A 182 13.30 0.03 12.95
C HIS A 182 12.28 -1.08 13.19
N GLY A 183 12.31 -1.72 14.36
CA GLY A 183 11.23 -2.61 14.83
C GLY A 183 10.85 -3.74 13.87
N GLY A 184 11.83 -4.39 13.23
CA GLY A 184 11.57 -5.43 12.22
C GLY A 184 10.96 -4.90 10.92
N ARG A 185 11.27 -3.65 10.55
CA ARG A 185 10.83 -3.03 9.29
C ARG A 185 11.93 -2.18 8.67
N ILE A 186 11.91 -2.07 7.34
CA ILE A 186 12.79 -1.19 6.57
C ILE A 186 11.90 -0.13 5.91
N SER A 187 11.97 1.11 6.39
CA SER A 187 11.30 2.27 5.79
C SER A 187 12.22 2.96 4.79
N TYR A 188 11.67 3.43 3.67
CA TYR A 188 12.41 4.11 2.60
C TYR A 188 11.46 4.99 1.79
N GLU A 189 11.98 6.01 1.13
CA GLU A 189 11.21 6.88 0.24
C GLU A 189 11.64 6.65 -1.21
N LEU A 190 10.67 6.53 -2.12
CA LEU A 190 10.91 6.57 -3.55
C LEU A 190 10.52 7.94 -4.09
N VAL A 191 11.41 8.58 -4.84
CA VAL A 191 11.14 9.88 -5.49
C VAL A 191 11.35 9.74 -6.99
N ASN A 192 10.32 10.06 -7.77
CA ASN A 192 10.45 10.19 -9.21
C ASN A 192 10.91 11.62 -9.52
N ARG A 193 12.19 11.73 -9.89
CA ARG A 193 12.85 12.97 -10.31
C ARG A 193 12.66 13.23 -11.81
N GLY A 194 12.11 12.27 -12.54
CA GLY A 194 11.84 12.33 -13.97
C GLY A 194 10.46 12.90 -14.32
N ASN A 195 10.14 12.82 -15.61
CA ASN A 195 8.87 13.27 -16.19
C ASN A 195 7.99 12.13 -16.72
N THR A 196 8.40 10.87 -16.60
CA THR A 196 7.61 9.68 -16.97
C THR A 196 7.00 9.00 -15.75
N VAL A 197 5.89 8.27 -15.88
CA VAL A 197 5.38 7.42 -14.80
C VAL A 197 6.26 6.18 -14.65
N LEU A 198 6.68 5.88 -13.42
CA LEU A 198 7.58 4.75 -13.13
C LEU A 198 6.87 3.67 -12.32
N THR A 199 6.92 2.42 -12.78
CA THR A 199 6.50 1.23 -12.01
C THR A 199 7.77 0.56 -11.43
N PRO A 200 8.13 0.78 -10.15
CA PRO A 200 9.45 0.39 -9.65
C PRO A 200 9.52 -1.09 -9.24
N LYS A 201 10.73 -1.66 -9.30
CA LYS A 201 11.09 -2.98 -8.79
C LYS A 201 12.13 -2.84 -7.70
N LEU A 202 11.88 -3.43 -6.52
CA LEU A 202 12.77 -3.40 -5.37
C LEU A 202 13.44 -4.76 -5.14
N ALA A 203 14.76 -4.74 -5.07
CA ALA A 203 15.57 -5.79 -4.43
C ALA A 203 16.08 -5.29 -3.07
N VAL A 204 16.07 -6.18 -2.06
CA VAL A 204 16.54 -5.86 -0.71
C VAL A 204 17.62 -6.86 -0.35
N ARG A 205 18.79 -6.38 0.06
CA ARG A 205 19.88 -7.23 0.51
C ARG A 205 20.39 -6.70 1.85
N ALA A 206 20.60 -7.58 2.81
CA ALA A 206 21.19 -7.24 4.09
C ALA A 206 22.30 -8.26 4.41
N ASP A 207 23.55 -7.82 4.29
CA ASP A 207 24.73 -8.61 4.64
C ASP A 207 25.23 -8.12 6.01
N GLY A 208 25.35 -9.03 6.98
CA GLY A 208 25.87 -8.77 8.31
C GLY A 208 27.23 -9.40 8.55
N VAL A 209 27.89 -9.02 9.64
CA VAL A 209 29.20 -9.57 10.01
C VAL A 209 29.11 -11.06 10.35
N LEU A 210 27.97 -11.51 10.88
CA LEU A 210 27.72 -12.92 11.19
C LEU A 210 27.12 -13.72 10.01
N GLY A 211 26.89 -13.08 8.86
CA GLY A 211 26.38 -13.72 7.65
C GLY A 211 25.29 -12.92 6.96
N ARG A 212 24.67 -13.48 5.91
CA ARG A 212 23.58 -12.81 5.19
C ARG A 212 22.29 -12.86 5.98
N ALA A 213 21.82 -11.69 6.42
CA ALA A 213 20.60 -11.55 7.22
C ALA A 213 19.33 -11.42 6.37
N LEU A 214 19.43 -10.94 5.12
CA LEU A 214 18.30 -10.88 4.19
C LEU A 214 18.76 -10.91 2.72
N ASP A 215 18.05 -11.66 1.88
CA ASP A 215 18.20 -11.60 0.42
C ASP A 215 16.82 -11.68 -0.23
N ARG A 216 16.41 -10.61 -0.92
CA ARG A 216 15.14 -10.53 -1.65
C ARG A 216 15.41 -10.12 -3.07
N ALA A 217 15.13 -11.04 -3.98
CA ALA A 217 15.18 -10.81 -5.42
C ALA A 217 14.32 -9.60 -5.84
N PRO A 218 14.64 -8.94 -6.98
CA PRO A 218 13.86 -7.83 -7.50
C PRO A 218 12.39 -8.22 -7.72
N ARG A 219 11.46 -7.56 -7.03
CA ARG A 219 10.01 -7.71 -7.26
C ARG A 219 9.39 -6.38 -7.65
N THR A 220 8.42 -6.40 -8.56
CA THR A 220 7.62 -5.22 -8.91
C THR A 220 6.81 -4.78 -7.69
N LEU A 221 6.88 -3.49 -7.36
CA LEU A 221 6.03 -2.88 -6.35
C LEU A 221 4.65 -2.58 -6.97
N PRO A 222 3.53 -2.80 -6.25
CA PRO A 222 2.18 -2.60 -6.78
C PRO A 222 1.78 -1.11 -6.75
N LEU A 223 2.59 -0.24 -7.36
CA LEU A 223 2.41 1.21 -7.40
C LEU A 223 2.95 1.82 -8.69
N ASP A 224 2.34 2.93 -9.10
CA ASP A 224 2.76 3.77 -10.22
C ASP A 224 3.23 5.12 -9.67
N LEU A 225 4.55 5.34 -9.64
CA LEU A 225 5.16 6.54 -9.07
C LEU A 225 5.11 7.68 -10.09
N LEU A 226 4.28 8.68 -9.81
CA LEU A 226 4.02 9.80 -10.73
C LEU A 226 5.21 10.77 -10.80
N PRO A 227 5.39 11.49 -11.92
CA PRO A 227 6.40 12.54 -12.07
C PRO A 227 6.43 13.54 -10.91
N GLY A 228 7.63 13.86 -10.43
CA GLY A 228 7.84 14.78 -9.31
C GLY A 228 7.28 14.34 -7.96
N ARG A 229 6.75 13.11 -7.83
CA ARG A 229 6.16 12.61 -6.58
C ARG A 229 7.13 11.78 -5.77
N ARG A 230 6.90 11.85 -4.46
CA ARG A 230 7.55 11.08 -3.41
C ARG A 230 6.52 10.20 -2.72
N VAL A 231 6.91 8.96 -2.43
CA VAL A 231 6.10 7.97 -1.70
C VAL A 231 6.98 7.31 -0.65
N THR A 232 6.48 7.25 0.59
CA THR A 232 7.13 6.54 1.69
C THR A 232 6.61 5.11 1.75
N LEU A 233 7.50 4.13 1.76
CA LEU A 233 7.18 2.71 1.76
C LEU A 233 7.84 2.02 2.95
N THR A 234 7.38 0.81 3.26
CA THR A 234 7.88 0.04 4.41
C THR A 234 7.82 -1.44 4.12
N GLU A 235 8.99 -2.08 4.06
CA GLU A 235 9.09 -3.54 3.99
C GLU A 235 9.08 -4.16 5.39
N PRO A 236 8.33 -5.25 5.63
CA PRO A 236 8.50 -6.05 6.83
C PRO A 236 9.84 -6.80 6.77
N TRP A 237 10.49 -6.98 7.91
CA TRP A 237 11.63 -7.85 8.13
C TRP A 237 11.30 -8.75 9.32
N HIS A 238 10.77 -9.93 9.03
CA HIS A 238 10.21 -10.84 10.03
C HIS A 238 11.27 -11.38 10.99
N ASP A 239 12.43 -11.76 10.45
CA ASP A 239 13.53 -12.37 11.21
C ASP A 239 14.79 -11.47 11.17
N PRO A 240 14.81 -10.34 11.91
CA PRO A 240 16.01 -9.54 12.06
C PRO A 240 16.98 -10.22 13.05
N PRO A 241 18.31 -10.09 12.87
CA PRO A 241 19.28 -10.64 13.82
C PRO A 241 19.08 -10.09 15.25
N ALA A 242 19.32 -10.94 16.26
CA ALA A 242 19.27 -10.51 17.67
C ALA A 242 20.53 -9.74 18.11
N LEU A 243 21.67 -10.04 17.49
CA LEU A 243 22.98 -9.41 17.70
C LEU A 243 23.78 -9.49 16.40
N ASP A 244 23.92 -8.38 15.67
CA ASP A 244 24.79 -8.28 14.49
C ASP A 244 24.96 -6.79 14.09
N ALA A 245 25.96 -6.48 13.28
CA ALA A 245 26.06 -5.24 12.52
C ALA A 245 25.77 -5.55 11.05
N VAL A 246 24.74 -4.93 10.48
CA VAL A 246 24.18 -5.30 9.17
C VAL A 246 24.09 -4.09 8.25
N ASP A 247 24.63 -4.24 7.04
CA ASP A 247 24.50 -3.26 5.97
C ASP A 247 23.32 -3.62 5.07
N VAL A 248 22.25 -2.83 5.15
CA VAL A 248 21.05 -2.99 4.31
C VAL A 248 21.21 -2.17 3.04
N ARG A 249 21.26 -2.85 1.89
CA ARG A 249 21.26 -2.27 0.55
C ARG A 249 19.88 -2.40 -0.08
N LEU A 250 19.33 -1.28 -0.53
CA LEU A 250 18.14 -1.23 -1.38
C LEU A 250 18.58 -0.92 -2.80
N THR A 251 18.24 -1.78 -3.75
CA THR A 251 18.44 -1.52 -5.18
C THR A 251 17.06 -1.44 -5.82
N VAL A 252 16.74 -0.29 -6.40
CA VAL A 252 15.45 -0.06 -7.05
C VAL A 252 15.68 0.28 -8.51
N THR A 253 14.87 -0.33 -9.37
CA THR A 253 14.95 -0.19 -10.83
C THR A 253 13.57 0.07 -11.42
N ALA A 254 13.48 0.76 -12.54
CA ALA A 254 12.24 1.00 -13.28
C ALA A 254 12.50 1.02 -14.80
N ALA A 255 11.43 1.12 -15.59
CA ALA A 255 11.55 1.20 -17.05
C ALA A 255 12.27 2.50 -17.50
N GLY A 256 12.86 2.48 -18.70
CA GLY A 256 13.64 3.59 -19.23
C GLY A 256 15.03 3.75 -18.58
N GLY A 257 15.56 2.70 -17.94
CA GLY A 257 16.90 2.70 -17.36
C GLY A 257 17.03 3.40 -16.00
N ALA A 258 15.93 3.95 -15.46
CA ALA A 258 15.91 4.54 -14.12
C ALA A 258 16.29 3.49 -13.06
N HIS A 259 17.33 3.77 -12.28
CA HIS A 259 17.76 2.95 -11.19
C HIS A 259 18.48 3.79 -10.14
N ASP A 260 18.45 3.31 -8.90
CA ASP A 260 19.24 3.86 -7.81
C ASP A 260 19.57 2.74 -6.80
N THR A 261 20.64 2.93 -6.04
CA THR A 261 21.06 2.01 -4.98
C THR A 261 21.61 2.79 -3.80
N THR A 262 20.97 2.59 -2.67
CA THR A 262 21.27 3.25 -1.40
C THR A 262 21.52 2.22 -0.32
N SER A 263 22.24 2.57 0.74
CA SER A 263 22.57 1.65 1.82
C SER A 263 22.50 2.31 3.20
N ALA A 264 22.08 1.55 4.21
CA ALA A 264 21.99 1.98 5.59
C ALA A 264 22.51 0.88 6.53
N SER A 265 23.44 1.24 7.41
CA SER A 265 23.98 0.33 8.43
C SER A 265 23.13 0.35 9.70
N VAL A 266 22.79 -0.82 10.22
CA VAL A 266 22.04 -0.98 11.48
C VAL A 266 22.79 -1.93 12.42
N ARG A 267 22.72 -1.67 13.73
CA ARG A 267 23.30 -2.54 14.76
C ARG A 267 22.19 -3.12 15.63
N PHE A 268 22.07 -4.43 15.62
CA PHE A 268 21.21 -5.17 16.52
C PHE A 268 22.01 -5.48 17.79
N VAL A 269 21.49 -5.10 18.95
CA VAL A 269 22.11 -5.32 20.26
C VAL A 269 21.03 -5.78 21.25
N PRO A 270 21.20 -6.88 21.97
CA PRO A 270 20.18 -7.47 22.84
C PRO A 270 20.11 -6.74 24.19
N TRP A 271 19.79 -5.45 24.18
CA TRP A 271 19.73 -4.59 25.38
C TRP A 271 18.86 -5.17 26.50
N GLY A 272 17.76 -5.85 26.18
CA GLY A 272 16.90 -6.52 27.16
C GLY A 272 17.63 -7.64 27.91
N ALA A 273 18.44 -8.45 27.22
CA ALA A 273 19.23 -9.50 27.85
C ALA A 273 20.36 -8.92 28.71
N LEU A 274 21.02 -7.85 28.24
CA LEU A 274 22.06 -7.13 29.00
C LEU A 274 21.48 -6.48 30.27
N ALA A 275 20.32 -5.84 30.18
CA ALA A 275 19.63 -5.23 31.32
C ALA A 275 19.13 -6.29 32.32
N ALA A 276 18.58 -7.41 31.85
CA ALA A 276 18.17 -8.52 32.70
C ALA A 276 19.37 -9.16 33.43
N ALA A 277 20.49 -9.39 32.73
CA ALA A 277 21.71 -9.90 33.33
C ALA A 277 22.29 -8.94 34.40
N ALA A 278 22.31 -7.63 34.11
CA ALA A 278 22.73 -6.61 35.07
C ALA A 278 21.83 -6.57 36.31
N GLY A 279 20.51 -6.60 36.12
CA GLY A 279 19.52 -6.64 37.21
C GLY A 279 19.65 -7.89 38.09
N ALA A 280 19.83 -9.07 37.48
CA ALA A 280 20.07 -10.32 38.19
C ALA A 280 21.39 -10.29 38.97
N GLY A 281 22.45 -9.74 38.39
CA GLY A 281 23.74 -9.56 39.08
C GLY A 281 23.63 -8.63 40.30
N LEU A 282 22.93 -7.50 40.17
CA LEU A 282 22.67 -6.58 41.29
C LEU A 282 21.81 -7.23 42.39
N ALA A 283 20.79 -8.00 42.01
CA ALA A 283 19.97 -8.76 42.97
C ALA A 283 20.79 -9.81 43.73
N ALA A 284 21.66 -10.56 43.04
CA ALA A 284 22.54 -11.55 43.66
C ALA A 284 23.55 -10.90 44.63
N LEU A 285 24.15 -9.76 44.25
CA LEU A 285 25.04 -8.97 45.11
C LEU A 285 24.29 -8.41 46.34
N GLY A 286 23.07 -7.91 46.16
CA GLY A 286 22.19 -7.45 47.24
C GLY A 286 21.85 -8.56 48.24
N ALA A 287 21.50 -9.76 47.75
CA ALA A 287 21.25 -10.93 48.58
C ALA A 287 22.51 -11.38 49.34
N LEU A 288 23.66 -11.45 48.69
CA LEU A 288 24.96 -11.75 49.31
C LEU A 288 25.31 -10.74 50.42
N TRP A 289 25.06 -9.45 50.19
CA TRP A 289 25.29 -8.40 51.18
C TRP A 289 24.30 -8.49 52.35
N GLY A 290 23.03 -8.76 52.09
CA GLY A 290 22.00 -9.00 53.10
C GLY A 290 22.35 -10.18 54.02
N VAL A 291 22.71 -11.33 53.45
CA VAL A 291 23.15 -12.52 54.19
C VAL A 291 24.42 -12.24 55.01
N ARG A 292 25.41 -11.55 54.43
CA ARG A 292 26.63 -11.15 55.16
C ARG A 292 26.34 -10.17 56.29
N ARG A 293 25.39 -9.25 56.13
CA ARG A 293 24.97 -8.32 57.18
C ARG A 293 24.16 -9.01 58.29
N HIS A 294 23.34 -9.99 57.95
CA HIS A 294 22.59 -10.79 58.92
C HIS A 294 23.51 -11.71 59.73
N ARG A 295 24.52 -12.32 59.10
CA ARG A 295 25.55 -13.14 59.77
C ARG A 295 26.52 -12.32 60.64
N ARG A 296 26.62 -11.01 60.42
CA ARG A 296 27.37 -10.06 61.28
C ARG A 296 26.49 -9.37 62.34
N ARG A 297 25.24 -9.83 62.50
CA ARG A 297 24.26 -9.31 63.48
C ARG A 297 23.89 -10.34 64.55
N THR A 298 24.81 -11.24 64.86
CA THR A 298 24.78 -12.02 66.10
C THR A 298 25.95 -11.58 66.99
N PRO A 299 25.81 -10.52 67.80
CA PRO A 299 26.66 -10.30 68.97
C PRO A 299 26.21 -11.21 70.11
N ASP A 300 27.16 -11.64 70.93
CA ASP A 300 26.93 -12.35 72.20
C ASP A 300 26.04 -11.57 73.17
N GLY A 301 25.32 -12.30 74.04
CA GLY A 301 24.83 -11.78 75.31
C GLY A 301 23.59 -12.46 75.87
N GLY A 302 23.71 -13.14 77.03
CA GLY A 302 22.58 -13.37 77.93
C GLY A 302 22.47 -14.77 78.54
N ALA A 303 22.86 -14.88 79.80
CA ALA A 303 22.82 -16.05 80.68
C ALA A 303 21.44 -16.66 81.01
N SER A 304 21.49 -17.77 81.76
CA SER A 304 20.40 -18.48 82.48
C SER A 304 19.49 -19.36 81.60
N GLU A 305 19.04 -20.55 82.01
CA GLU A 305 19.04 -21.18 83.34
C GLU A 305 19.09 -22.73 83.23
N ARG A 306 19.64 -23.42 84.24
CA ARG A 306 19.52 -24.88 84.41
C ARG A 306 18.60 -25.19 85.59
N PRO A 307 17.68 -26.14 85.43
CA PRO A 307 17.33 -27.05 86.52
C PRO A 307 17.76 -28.49 86.22
N ARG A 308 18.69 -29.00 87.05
CA ARG A 308 18.45 -30.28 87.75
C ARG A 308 17.48 -29.94 88.90
N THR A 309 16.67 -30.82 89.46
CA THR A 309 16.68 -32.30 89.58
C THR A 309 15.26 -32.83 89.27
N GLU A 310 14.79 -34.07 89.49
CA GLU A 310 15.10 -35.15 90.45
C GLU A 310 14.66 -36.49 89.84
N VAL A 311 15.12 -37.61 90.40
CA VAL A 311 14.67 -38.97 90.06
C VAL A 311 13.94 -39.54 91.27
N GLU A 312 12.71 -40.05 91.13
CA GLU A 312 12.31 -41.22 91.93
C GLU A 312 11.16 -42.08 91.34
N TRP A 313 11.55 -43.33 91.05
CA TRP A 313 10.87 -44.60 91.33
C TRP A 313 9.36 -44.82 91.13
N THR A 314 9.11 -45.85 90.32
CA THR A 314 7.89 -46.68 90.32
C THR A 314 7.77 -47.56 91.56
N GLY A 315 6.55 -47.68 92.07
CA GLY A 315 6.01 -48.85 92.76
C GLY A 315 4.52 -48.62 93.03
N ALA A 316 3.63 -49.62 93.00
CA ALA A 316 3.67 -50.97 92.46
C ALA A 316 2.21 -51.47 92.35
N VAL A 317 1.97 -52.63 91.70
CA VAL A 317 0.70 -53.40 91.64
C VAL A 317 -0.56 -52.68 91.10
N SER A 318 -1.48 -53.34 90.39
CA SER A 318 -1.65 -54.78 90.14
C SER A 318 -2.18 -55.06 88.73
#